data_AF-A0A913YFI1-F1
#
_entry.id   AF-A0A913YFI1-F1
#
_cell.length_a   1.000
_cell.length_b   1.000
_cell.length_c   1.000
_cell.angle_alpha   90.00
_cell.angle_beta   90.00
_cell.angle_gamma   90.00
#
_symmetry.space_group_name_H-M   'P 1'
#
loop_
_entity.id
_entity.type
_entity.pdbx_description
1 polymer ?
#
loop_
_entity_poly.entity_id
_entity_poly.type
_entity_poly.pdbx_seq_one_letter_code
_entity_poly.pdbx_strand_id
1 'polypeptide(L)'
;MSTSKENTQFGHGLVMANLNINGLLAHIDELRVFLTMAKIDILAINETKIDSSISNNEIHISGFDIARNDRIVNGEYGGGVLFYIRNNLNYQIRRDLDDELLEVLTIEITKPRSKPFIINLFGLTQLITEPTRITEKTKTLIDLCITNTPEKIIQSGVYHLGISDHSLVFMTRI
;
A
#
# COMPACT_ATOMS: atom_id res chain seq x y z
N MET A 1 30.80 -24.01 -2.29
CA MET A 1 29.92 -23.30 -3.24
C MET A 1 28.67 -22.88 -2.46
N SER A 2 28.76 -21.76 -1.74
CA SER A 2 27.67 -21.26 -0.90
C SER A 2 26.66 -20.55 -1.80
N THR A 3 25.46 -21.11 -1.93
CA THR A 3 24.31 -20.40 -2.49
C THR A 3 24.07 -19.16 -1.64
N SER A 4 24.35 -17.99 -2.19
CA SER A 4 23.95 -16.71 -1.62
C SER A 4 22.43 -16.76 -1.43
N LYS A 5 21.97 -16.71 -0.17
CA LYS A 5 20.57 -16.40 0.10
C LYS A 5 20.30 -15.05 -0.58
N GLU A 6 19.42 -15.02 -1.58
CA GLU A 6 18.88 -13.76 -2.07
C GLU A 6 18.25 -13.06 -0.87
N ASN A 7 18.94 -12.07 -0.32
CA ASN A 7 18.35 -11.16 0.64
C ASN A 7 17.34 -10.32 -0.14
N THR A 8 16.12 -10.84 -0.26
CA THR A 8 15.02 -10.04 -0.76
C THR A 8 14.84 -8.88 0.22
N GLN A 9 14.85 -7.65 -0.29
CA GLN A 9 14.75 -6.40 0.47
C GLN A 9 13.68 -6.42 1.58
N PHE A 10 12.58 -7.14 1.36
CA PHE A 10 11.44 -7.29 2.27
C PHE A 10 11.24 -8.73 2.79
N GLY A 11 12.28 -9.57 2.73
CA GLY A 11 12.28 -10.91 3.33
C GLY A 11 11.40 -11.96 2.64
N HIS A 12 11.30 -13.13 3.26
CA HIS A 12 10.50 -14.25 2.76
C HIS A 12 9.17 -14.31 3.53
N GLY A 13 8.05 -14.20 2.83
CA GLY A 13 6.70 -14.19 3.40
C GLY A 13 5.74 -13.42 2.48
N LEU A 14 4.53 -13.12 2.97
CA LEU A 14 3.65 -12.15 2.32
C LEU A 14 4.12 -10.73 2.63
N VAL A 15 4.58 -10.01 1.62
CA VAL A 15 5.05 -8.64 1.78
C VAL A 15 3.92 -7.68 1.45
N MET A 16 3.52 -6.90 2.45
CA MET A 16 2.51 -5.85 2.33
C MET A 16 3.20 -4.51 2.58
N ALA A 17 2.94 -3.54 1.72
CA ALA A 17 3.51 -2.21 1.82
C ALA A 17 2.45 -1.12 1.62
N ASN A 18 2.69 0.05 2.18
CA ASN A 18 1.83 1.22 2.10
C ASN A 18 2.66 2.45 1.70
N LEU A 19 2.16 3.20 0.72
CA LEU A 19 2.76 4.44 0.25
C LEU A 19 1.67 5.50 0.09
N ASN A 20 1.84 6.65 0.73
CA ASN A 20 1.15 7.85 0.28
C ASN A 20 1.90 8.37 -0.95
N ILE A 21 1.28 8.29 -2.13
CA ILE A 21 1.94 8.65 -3.39
C ILE A 21 1.68 10.10 -3.80
N ASN A 22 0.69 10.75 -3.18
CA ASN A 22 0.35 12.16 -3.40
C ASN A 22 0.09 12.55 -4.87
N GLY A 23 -0.44 11.62 -5.68
CA GLY A 23 -0.68 11.77 -7.11
C GLY A 23 -0.09 10.61 -7.93
N LEU A 24 -0.89 9.57 -8.14
CA LEU A 24 -0.43 8.31 -8.77
C LEU A 24 0.10 8.50 -10.19
N LEU A 25 -0.58 9.29 -11.02
CA LEU A 25 -0.21 9.46 -12.43
C LEU A 25 1.16 10.10 -12.62
N ALA A 26 1.57 10.97 -11.70
CA ALA A 26 2.89 11.61 -11.75
C ALA A 26 4.05 10.63 -11.48
N HIS A 27 3.75 9.47 -10.89
CA HIS A 27 4.74 8.54 -10.34
C HIS A 27 4.58 7.10 -10.87
N ILE A 28 3.72 6.90 -11.87
CA ILE A 28 3.33 5.56 -12.31
C ILE A 28 4.49 4.78 -12.94
N ASP A 29 5.38 5.46 -13.67
CA ASP A 29 6.49 4.82 -14.35
C ASP A 29 7.58 4.38 -13.37
N GLU A 30 7.91 5.21 -12.38
CA GLU A 30 8.79 4.84 -11.29
C GLU A 30 8.20 3.68 -10.49
N LEU A 31 6.89 3.68 -10.27
CA LEU A 31 6.21 2.61 -9.55
C LEU A 31 6.26 1.27 -10.31
N ARG A 32 6.11 1.30 -11.64
CA ARG A 32 6.26 0.12 -12.52
C ARG A 32 7.67 -0.48 -12.41
N VAL A 33 8.69 0.36 -12.48
CA VAL A 33 10.09 -0.07 -12.34
C VAL A 33 10.31 -0.67 -10.95
N PHE A 34 9.86 0.03 -9.91
CA PHE A 34 10.01 -0.43 -8.54
C PHE A 34 9.35 -1.79 -8.29
N LEU A 35 8.10 -1.99 -8.69
CA LEU A 35 7.38 -3.25 -8.47
C LEU A 35 7.89 -4.42 -9.33
N THR A 36 8.64 -4.13 -10.40
CA THR A 36 9.36 -5.16 -11.16
C THR A 36 10.58 -5.68 -10.40
N MET A 37 11.25 -4.80 -9.65
CA MET A 37 12.48 -5.13 -8.91
C MET A 37 12.18 -5.60 -7.47
N ALA A 38 11.11 -5.11 -6.88
CA ALA A 38 10.74 -5.36 -5.50
C ALA A 38 9.85 -6.60 -5.34
N LYS A 39 10.16 -7.41 -4.32
CA LYS A 39 9.27 -8.49 -3.88
C LYS A 39 8.19 -7.93 -2.95
N ILE A 40 7.17 -7.29 -3.53
CA ILE A 40 5.96 -6.84 -2.83
C ILE A 40 4.77 -7.65 -3.36
N ASP A 41 3.94 -8.17 -2.47
CA ASP A 41 2.76 -8.94 -2.85
C ASP A 41 1.50 -8.08 -2.86
N ILE A 42 1.42 -7.10 -1.96
CA ILE A 42 0.31 -6.16 -1.87
C ILE A 42 0.89 -4.76 -1.61
N LEU A 43 0.60 -3.82 -2.49
CA LEU A 43 0.94 -2.41 -2.30
C LEU A 43 -0.34 -1.58 -2.15
N ALA A 44 -0.50 -0.98 -0.98
CA ALA A 44 -1.52 0.02 -0.68
C ALA A 44 -1.01 1.41 -1.09
N ILE A 45 -1.83 2.16 -1.81
CA ILE A 45 -1.56 3.52 -2.28
C ILE A 45 -2.64 4.46 -1.73
N ASN A 46 -2.22 5.49 -0.99
CA ASN A 46 -3.08 6.59 -0.55
C ASN A 46 -2.83 7.86 -1.38
N GLU A 47 -3.81 8.77 -1.38
CA GLU A 47 -3.77 10.04 -2.10
C GLU A 47 -3.42 9.83 -3.58
N THR A 48 -4.14 8.88 -4.21
CA THR A 48 -3.97 8.57 -5.63
C THR A 48 -4.26 9.77 -6.52
N LYS A 49 -5.19 10.66 -6.11
CA LYS A 49 -5.69 11.81 -6.86
C LYS A 49 -6.16 11.45 -8.27
N ILE A 50 -6.80 10.28 -8.41
CA ILE A 50 -7.46 9.84 -9.64
C ILE A 50 -8.96 9.73 -9.44
N ASP A 51 -9.71 9.74 -10.54
CA ASP A 51 -11.14 9.50 -10.57
C ASP A 51 -11.52 8.47 -11.64
N SER A 52 -12.80 8.15 -11.73
CA SER A 52 -13.34 7.14 -12.65
C SER A 52 -13.09 7.41 -14.15
N SER A 53 -12.65 8.61 -14.54
CA SER A 53 -12.26 8.91 -15.92
C SER A 53 -10.92 8.28 -16.31
N ILE A 54 -10.05 8.01 -15.33
CA ILE A 54 -8.76 7.35 -15.54
C ILE A 54 -8.96 5.85 -15.69
N SER A 55 -8.60 5.31 -16.85
CA SER A 55 -8.76 3.88 -17.12
C SER A 55 -7.74 3.03 -16.37
N ASN A 56 -8.09 1.77 -16.06
CA ASN A 56 -7.15 0.83 -15.43
C ASN A 56 -5.91 0.55 -16.29
N ASN A 57 -5.97 0.76 -17.61
CA ASN A 57 -4.83 0.58 -18.50
C ASN A 57 -3.75 1.64 -18.27
N GLU A 58 -4.14 2.89 -17.97
CA GLU A 58 -3.20 3.99 -17.72
C GLU A 58 -2.35 3.77 -16.48
N ILE A 59 -2.94 3.12 -15.47
CA ILE A 59 -2.31 2.80 -14.18
C ILE A 59 -1.94 1.32 -14.06
N HIS A 60 -1.92 0.57 -15.17
CA HIS A 60 -1.61 -0.85 -15.13
C HIS A 60 -0.14 -1.11 -14.76
N ILE A 61 0.08 -2.13 -13.92
CA ILE A 61 1.39 -2.67 -13.56
C ILE A 61 1.36 -4.20 -13.74
N SER A 62 2.29 -4.72 -14.54
CA SER A 62 2.33 -6.13 -14.90
C SER A 62 2.47 -7.04 -13.66
N GLY A 63 1.65 -8.09 -13.61
CA GLY A 63 1.64 -9.05 -12.50
C GLY A 63 0.79 -8.64 -11.29
N PHE A 64 0.06 -7.52 -11.38
CA PHE A 64 -0.82 -7.03 -10.33
C PHE A 64 -2.23 -6.77 -10.86
N ASP A 65 -3.20 -7.16 -10.04
CA ASP A 65 -4.59 -6.73 -10.15
C ASP A 65 -4.78 -5.40 -9.41
N ILE A 66 -5.81 -4.65 -9.81
CA ILE A 66 -6.13 -3.34 -9.25
C ILE A 66 -7.48 -3.43 -8.53
N ALA A 67 -7.48 -3.06 -7.25
CA ALA A 67 -8.69 -2.70 -6.52
C ALA A 67 -8.59 -1.22 -6.15
N ARG A 68 -9.61 -0.42 -6.45
CA ARG A 68 -9.61 1.03 -6.19
C ARG A 68 -10.92 1.52 -5.62
N ASN A 69 -10.83 2.55 -4.79
CA ASN A 69 -11.95 3.39 -4.40
C ASN A 69 -11.60 4.83 -4.77
N ASP A 70 -12.24 5.31 -5.83
CA ASP A 70 -11.95 6.62 -6.40
C ASP A 70 -12.66 7.72 -5.66
N ARG A 71 -12.07 8.92 -5.70
CA ARG A 71 -12.75 10.09 -5.17
C ARG A 71 -13.96 10.45 -6.04
N ILE A 72 -15.07 10.79 -5.39
CA ILE A 72 -16.20 11.45 -6.05
C ILE A 72 -15.84 12.92 -6.25
N VAL A 73 -15.78 13.35 -7.51
CA VAL A 73 -15.36 14.71 -7.88
C VAL A 73 -16.50 15.71 -7.67
N ASN A 74 -16.64 16.24 -6.45
CA ASN A 74 -17.55 17.36 -6.13
C ASN A 74 -16.80 18.69 -5.97
N GLY A 75 -15.75 18.94 -6.77
CA GLY A 75 -15.03 20.21 -6.80
C GLY A 75 -13.91 20.37 -5.76
N GLU A 76 -13.57 19.32 -5.01
CA GLU A 76 -12.44 19.31 -4.08
C GLU A 76 -11.28 18.46 -4.64
N TYR A 77 -10.04 18.93 -4.46
CA TYR A 77 -8.79 18.29 -4.94
C TYR A 77 -8.19 17.37 -3.85
N GLY A 78 -7.76 16.13 -4.16
CA GLY A 78 -7.16 15.16 -3.18
C GLY A 78 -7.81 13.76 -3.10
N GLY A 79 -7.31 12.85 -2.26
CA GLY A 79 -7.92 11.56 -1.92
C GLY A 79 -7.69 10.42 -2.92
N GLY A 80 -8.58 9.43 -2.88
CA GLY A 80 -8.57 8.15 -3.57
C GLY A 80 -7.58 7.14 -3.00
N VAL A 81 -8.02 5.89 -2.86
CA VAL A 81 -7.21 4.76 -2.39
C VAL A 81 -7.17 3.61 -3.40
N LEU A 82 -6.04 2.91 -3.44
CA LEU A 82 -5.83 1.81 -4.38
C LEU A 82 -4.95 0.72 -3.78
N PHE A 83 -5.27 -0.54 -4.09
CA PHE A 83 -4.38 -1.67 -3.92
C PHE A 83 -3.89 -2.17 -5.29
N TYR A 84 -2.57 -2.37 -5.39
CA TYR A 84 -1.99 -3.33 -6.31
C TYR A 84 -1.83 -4.67 -5.59
N ILE A 85 -2.47 -5.71 -6.11
CA ILE A 85 -2.50 -7.05 -5.49
C ILE A 85 -1.85 -8.03 -6.47
N ARG A 86 -0.83 -8.78 -6.04
CA ARG A 86 -0.17 -9.75 -6.92
C ARG A 86 -1.21 -10.74 -7.46
N ASN A 87 -1.26 -10.92 -8.78
CA ASN A 87 -2.30 -11.66 -9.49
C ASN A 87 -2.41 -13.17 -9.15
N ASN A 88 -1.46 -13.70 -8.39
CA ASN A 88 -1.47 -15.09 -7.90
C ASN A 88 -2.09 -15.24 -6.50
N LEU A 89 -2.53 -14.13 -5.88
CA LEU A 89 -3.22 -14.15 -4.60
C LEU A 89 -4.72 -14.31 -4.80
N ASN A 90 -5.35 -15.16 -3.99
CA ASN A 90 -6.80 -15.20 -3.92
C ASN A 90 -7.26 -14.08 -2.98
N TYR A 91 -8.13 -13.20 -3.48
CA TYR A 91 -8.68 -12.11 -2.70
C TYR A 91 -10.15 -11.84 -3.04
N GLN A 92 -10.83 -11.15 -2.13
CA GLN A 92 -12.15 -10.57 -2.36
C GLN A 92 -12.18 -9.13 -1.88
N ILE A 93 -12.81 -8.24 -2.64
CA ILE A 93 -13.07 -6.87 -2.20
C ILE A 93 -14.32 -6.91 -1.30
N ARG A 94 -14.18 -6.50 -0.04
CA ARG A 94 -15.24 -6.54 0.97
C ARG A 94 -15.97 -5.20 1.04
N ARG A 95 -16.71 -4.89 -0.03
CA ARG A 95 -17.54 -3.68 -0.13
C ARG A 95 -18.62 -3.58 0.96
N ASP A 96 -18.98 -4.71 1.56
CA ASP A 96 -19.88 -4.77 2.71
C ASP A 96 -19.28 -4.18 4.00
N LEU A 97 -17.97 -3.90 4.00
CA LEU A 97 -17.25 -3.21 5.07
C LEU A 97 -16.91 -1.75 4.71
N ASP A 98 -17.37 -1.27 3.55
CA ASP A 98 -17.20 0.13 3.17
C ASP A 98 -18.11 1.02 4.04
N ASP A 99 -17.64 2.22 4.36
CA ASP A 99 -18.40 3.24 5.08
C ASP A 99 -18.48 4.48 4.18
N GLU A 100 -19.68 5.03 3.97
CA GLU A 100 -19.89 6.16 3.05
C GLU A 100 -19.16 7.44 3.47
N LEU A 101 -18.82 7.58 4.77
CA LEU A 101 -18.11 8.73 5.31
C LEU A 101 -16.59 8.55 5.27
N LEU A 102 -16.11 7.31 5.12
CA LEU A 102 -14.68 7.00 5.11
C LEU A 102 -14.24 6.61 3.72
N GLU A 103 -13.18 7.25 3.24
CA GLU A 103 -12.46 6.75 2.09
C GLU A 103 -11.73 5.46 2.48
N VAL A 104 -12.41 4.32 2.33
CA VAL A 104 -11.89 3.01 2.71
C VAL A 104 -11.91 2.06 1.52
N LEU A 105 -10.92 1.20 1.46
CA LEU A 105 -10.93 0.03 0.59
C LEU A 105 -10.50 -1.17 1.41
N THR A 106 -11.36 -2.19 1.42
CA THR A 106 -11.13 -3.41 2.19
C THR A 106 -10.98 -4.61 1.28
N ILE A 107 -9.91 -5.38 1.50
CA ILE A 107 -9.69 -6.67 0.83
C ILE A 107 -9.53 -7.79 1.86
N GLU A 108 -10.10 -8.95 1.55
CA GLU A 108 -9.88 -10.19 2.29
C GLU A 108 -8.95 -11.09 1.50
N ILE A 109 -7.82 -11.47 2.09
CA ILE A 109 -6.85 -12.38 1.48
C ILE A 109 -7.10 -13.80 1.95
N THR A 110 -7.24 -14.72 1.00
CA THR A 110 -7.36 -16.15 1.26
C THR A 110 -6.11 -16.89 0.80
N LYS A 111 -5.55 -17.70 1.70
CA LYS A 111 -4.42 -18.57 1.41
C LYS A 111 -4.78 -20.03 1.68
N PRO A 112 -4.30 -20.98 0.86
CA PRO A 112 -4.45 -22.39 1.17
C PRO A 112 -3.92 -22.70 2.58
N ARG A 113 -4.69 -23.46 3.35
CA ARG A 113 -4.31 -23.93 4.70
C ARG A 113 -4.10 -22.82 5.74
N SER A 114 -4.59 -21.61 5.49
CA SER A 114 -4.55 -20.49 6.45
C SER A 114 -5.94 -19.89 6.60
N LYS A 115 -6.24 -19.35 7.78
CA LYS A 115 -7.45 -18.54 7.97
C LYS A 115 -7.34 -17.27 7.11
N PRO A 116 -8.43 -16.84 6.44
CA PRO A 116 -8.47 -15.55 5.78
C PRO A 116 -8.15 -14.41 6.76
N PHE A 117 -7.67 -13.30 6.22
CA PHE A 117 -7.43 -12.09 6.99
C PHE A 117 -7.75 -10.86 6.13
N ILE A 118 -8.06 -9.77 6.81
CA ILE A 118 -8.52 -8.53 6.20
C ILE A 118 -7.38 -7.51 6.18
N ILE A 119 -7.31 -6.75 5.10
CA ILE A 119 -6.46 -5.56 4.96
C ILE A 119 -7.38 -4.39 4.65
N ASN A 120 -7.35 -3.37 5.50
CA ASN A 120 -8.08 -2.11 5.31
C ASN A 120 -7.09 -1.02 4.94
N LEU A 121 -7.41 -0.29 3.88
CA LEU A 121 -6.71 0.93 3.50
C LEU A 121 -7.64 2.11 3.74
N PHE A 122 -7.20 3.03 4.58
CA PHE A 122 -7.93 4.26 4.88
C PHE A 122 -7.23 5.44 4.21
N GLY A 123 -7.93 6.11 3.31
CA GLY A 123 -7.52 7.33 2.63
C GLY A 123 -7.64 8.54 3.54
N LEU A 124 -6.98 8.49 4.70
CA LEU A 124 -7.00 9.59 5.66
C LEU A 124 -6.03 10.68 5.21
N THR A 125 -6.55 11.90 5.07
CA THR A 125 -5.72 13.07 4.84
C THR A 125 -5.01 13.46 6.15
N GLN A 126 -3.68 13.58 6.09
CA GLN A 126 -2.88 14.04 7.20
C GLN A 126 -3.03 15.56 7.37
N LEU A 127 -3.85 15.99 8.33
CA LEU A 127 -4.02 17.41 8.65
C LEU A 127 -2.84 17.99 9.44
N ILE A 128 -2.12 17.14 10.18
CA ILE A 128 -0.95 17.56 10.93
C ILE A 128 0.27 17.40 10.02
N THR A 129 0.69 18.50 9.39
CA THR A 129 1.89 18.54 8.53
C THR A 129 3.17 18.73 9.34
N GLU A 130 3.05 19.09 10.61
CA GLU A 130 4.19 19.21 11.52
C GLU A 130 4.56 17.84 12.10
N PRO A 131 5.85 17.47 12.12
CA PRO A 131 6.29 16.18 12.65
C PRO A 131 5.74 15.86 14.05
N THR A 132 5.00 14.75 14.17
CA THR A 132 4.37 14.34 15.44
C THR A 132 5.30 13.55 16.35
N ARG A 133 6.42 13.03 15.83
CA ARG A 133 7.53 12.47 16.61
C ARG A 133 8.79 13.28 16.40
N ILE A 134 9.22 13.96 17.46
CA ILE A 134 10.42 14.81 17.48
C ILE A 134 11.43 14.20 18.46
N THR A 135 12.62 13.87 17.96
CA THR A 135 13.79 13.52 18.77
C THR A 135 14.85 14.63 18.64
N GLU A 136 15.94 14.56 19.40
CA GLU A 136 17.06 15.50 19.26
C GLU A 136 17.64 15.55 17.83
N LYS A 137 17.49 14.46 17.05
CA LYS A 137 18.14 14.30 15.75
C LYS A 137 17.17 14.20 14.57
N THR A 138 15.91 13.84 14.78
CA THR A 138 14.96 13.56 13.68
C THR A 138 13.57 14.06 14.01
N LYS A 139 12.84 14.46 12.97
CA LYS A 139 11.43 14.83 13.03
C LYS A 139 10.68 14.02 11.99
N THR A 140 9.67 13.24 12.39
CA THR A 140 8.88 12.43 11.45
C THR A 140 7.37 12.60 11.66
N LEU A 141 6.63 12.74 10.56
CA LEU A 141 5.21 12.39 10.48
C LEU A 141 5.07 10.87 10.44
N ILE A 142 3.98 10.33 11.00
CA ILE A 142 3.81 8.89 11.16
C ILE A 142 2.81 8.37 10.13
N ASP A 143 3.30 7.52 9.23
CA ASP A 143 2.48 6.61 8.44
C ASP A 143 2.27 5.31 9.23
N LEU A 144 1.02 4.92 9.49
CA LEU A 144 0.69 3.82 10.39
C LEU A 144 0.51 2.49 9.65
N CYS A 145 1.12 1.44 10.19
CA CYS A 145 0.95 0.05 9.75
C CYS A 145 0.70 -0.80 11.01
N ILE A 146 -0.56 -1.20 11.24
CA ILE A 146 -1.01 -1.78 12.51
C ILE A 146 -1.56 -3.19 12.28
N THR A 147 -1.33 -4.10 13.23
CA THR A 147 -1.86 -5.48 13.21
C THR A 147 -2.34 -5.89 14.59
N ASN A 148 -3.38 -6.75 14.63
CA ASN A 148 -3.82 -7.44 15.84
C ASN A 148 -3.18 -8.83 16.00
N THR A 149 -2.32 -9.26 15.07
CA THR A 149 -1.61 -10.54 15.09
C THR A 149 -0.10 -10.33 14.95
N PRO A 150 0.54 -9.62 15.92
CA PRO A 150 1.97 -9.30 15.86
C PRO A 150 2.86 -10.55 15.78
N GLU A 151 2.40 -11.68 16.33
CA GLU A 151 3.11 -12.97 16.28
C GLU A 151 3.28 -13.55 14.87
N LYS A 152 2.53 -13.03 13.89
CA LYS A 152 2.63 -13.42 12.48
C LYS A 152 3.50 -12.48 11.66
N ILE A 153 4.02 -11.41 12.24
CA ILE A 153 4.88 -10.44 11.56
C ILE A 153 6.35 -10.84 11.80
N ILE A 154 7.06 -11.13 10.71
CA ILE A 154 8.48 -11.48 10.73
C ILE A 154 9.34 -10.23 10.85
N GLN A 155 8.92 -9.19 10.13
CA GLN A 155 9.60 -7.90 10.11
C GLN A 155 8.66 -6.79 9.64
N SER A 156 9.00 -5.57 10.01
CA SER A 156 8.37 -4.35 9.52
C SER A 156 9.40 -3.23 9.49
N GLY A 157 9.13 -2.18 8.72
CA GLY A 157 10.06 -1.07 8.61
C GLY A 157 9.60 0.02 7.65
N VAL A 158 10.53 0.94 7.41
CA VAL A 158 10.39 2.07 6.49
C VAL A 158 11.46 1.95 5.42
N TYR A 159 11.11 2.22 4.17
CA TYR A 159 12.00 2.21 3.02
C TYR A 159 11.88 3.50 2.20
N HIS A 160 12.99 4.22 2.04
CA HIS A 160 13.04 5.48 1.32
C HIS A 160 13.15 5.23 -0.19
N LEU A 161 12.03 5.37 -0.91
CA LEU A 161 11.96 5.13 -2.36
C LEU A 161 12.47 6.31 -3.20
N GLY A 162 12.29 7.54 -2.71
CA GLY A 162 12.55 8.75 -3.49
C GLY A 162 11.53 9.03 -4.60
N ILE A 163 10.46 8.24 -4.68
CA ILE A 163 9.34 8.42 -5.64
C ILE A 163 8.29 9.39 -5.09
N SER A 164 8.07 9.35 -3.77
CA SER A 164 7.19 10.25 -3.04
C SER A 164 8.01 10.96 -1.95
N ASP A 165 7.52 12.11 -1.49
CA ASP A 165 8.00 12.76 -0.26
C ASP A 165 7.70 11.94 1.00
N HIS A 166 6.82 10.94 0.88
CA HIS A 166 6.59 9.90 1.87
C HIS A 166 7.45 8.65 1.62
N SER A 167 7.84 8.02 2.72
CA SER A 167 8.58 6.75 2.67
C SER A 167 7.61 5.57 2.64
N LEU A 168 8.00 4.50 1.95
CA LEU A 168 7.24 3.26 1.95
C LEU A 168 7.28 2.64 3.35
N VAL A 169 6.14 2.31 3.93
CA VAL A 169 6.08 1.51 5.16
C VAL A 169 5.70 0.09 4.79
N PHE A 170 6.35 -0.91 5.37
CA PHE A 170 6.08 -2.30 5.03
C PHE A 170 6.00 -3.22 6.25
N MET A 171 5.32 -4.34 6.07
CA MET A 171 5.37 -5.49 6.95
C MET A 171 5.43 -6.79 6.15
N THR A 172 6.13 -7.78 6.69
CA THR A 172 6.23 -9.13 6.12
C THR A 172 5.59 -10.12 7.07
N ARG A 173 4.60 -10.87 6.57
CA ARG A 173 3.82 -11.84 7.34
C ARG A 173 4.19 -13.28 6.96
N ILE A 174 4.38 -14.16 7.97
CA ILE A 174 4.47 -15.63 7.75
C ILE A 174 3.16 -16.21 7.24
#